data_AF-A0A7S1KL93-F1
#
_entry.id   AF-A0A7S1KL93-F1
#
_cell.length_a   1.000
_cell.length_b   1.000
_cell.length_c   1.000
_cell.angle_alpha   90.00
_cell.angle_beta   90.00
_cell.angle_gamma   90.00
#
_symmetry.space_group_name_H-M   'P 1'
#
loop_
_entity.id
_entity.type
_entity.pdbx_description
1 polymer ?
#
loop_
_entity_poly.entity_id
_entity_poly.type
_entity_poly.pdbx_seq_one_letter_code
_entity_poly.pdbx_strand_id
1 'polypeptide(L)'
;TLSPPSSLSDSQLSSKSKGELIQIIQQLQKQQKLLSIKAKSSKSCSNPPVPTSKRKQSKRSKKRAPLDWSKIEQRKIALQYTYLGHRYSGNAFQSDNGNTVEQFLIDALLKCRLMNPHEDDLLENGGDCSHV
;
A
#
# COMPACT_ATOMS: atom_id res chain seq x y z
N THR A 1 -6.97 27.60 23.39
CA THR A 1 -5.51 27.65 23.21
C THR A 1 -4.99 26.22 23.23
N LEU A 2 -4.85 25.60 22.06
CA LEU A 2 -4.47 24.18 21.95
C LEU A 2 -2.95 24.08 21.88
N SER A 3 -2.33 23.57 22.94
CA SER A 3 -0.90 23.27 22.99
C SER A 3 -0.54 22.17 21.99
N PRO A 4 0.62 22.27 21.31
CA PRO A 4 1.12 21.21 20.45
C PRO A 4 1.53 19.98 21.28
N PRO A 5 1.43 18.75 20.72
CA PRO A 5 1.84 17.55 21.42
C PRO A 5 3.34 17.57 21.67
N SER A 6 3.71 17.16 22.88
CA SER A 6 5.04 17.06 23.45
C SER A 6 6.13 16.51 22.51
N SER A 7 6.81 17.39 21.77
CA SER A 7 8.10 17.10 21.12
C SER A 7 9.21 17.54 22.08
N LEU A 8 10.02 16.58 22.55
CA LEU A 8 11.25 16.88 23.30
C LEU A 8 12.19 17.66 22.38
N SER A 9 12.73 18.78 22.84
CA SER A 9 13.67 19.59 22.05
C SER A 9 15.03 18.90 21.94
N ASP A 10 15.79 19.21 20.89
CA ASP A 10 17.12 18.62 20.65
C ASP A 10 18.09 18.82 21.83
N SER A 11 17.96 19.95 22.54
CA SER A 11 18.72 20.23 23.76
C SER A 11 18.43 19.24 24.90
N GLN A 12 17.19 18.77 25.03
CA GLN A 12 16.79 17.80 26.05
C GLN A 12 17.27 16.40 25.69
N LEU A 13 17.27 16.03 24.41
CA LEU A 13 17.75 14.74 23.94
C LEU A 13 19.27 14.59 24.11
N SER A 14 20.05 15.63 23.83
CA SER A 14 21.50 15.63 24.05
C SER A 14 21.90 15.59 25.54
N SER A 15 21.06 16.12 26.44
CA SER A 15 21.34 16.11 27.88
C SER A 15 21.12 14.75 28.57
N LYS A 16 20.49 13.79 27.88
CA LYS A 16 20.07 12.51 28.46
C LYS A 16 21.17 11.46 28.44
N SER A 17 21.16 10.60 29.44
CA SER A 17 22.07 9.46 29.50
C SER A 17 21.75 8.42 28.40
N LYS A 18 22.76 7.66 27.97
CA LYS A 18 22.60 6.59 26.97
C LYS A 18 21.50 5.59 27.34
N GLY A 19 21.37 5.27 28.63
CA GLY A 19 20.33 4.37 29.14
C GLY A 19 18.92 4.94 28.98
N GLU A 20 18.74 6.23 29.29
CA GLU A 20 17.46 6.92 29.08
C GLU A 20 17.08 7.03 27.60
N LEU A 21 18.05 7.29 26.73
CA LEU A 21 17.81 7.34 25.28
C LEU A 21 17.31 5.99 24.75
N ILE A 22 17.89 4.87 25.21
CA ILE A 22 17.43 3.53 24.83
C ILE A 22 15.98 3.30 25.27
N GLN A 23 15.62 3.69 26.50
CA GLN A 23 14.25 3.56 27.00
C GLN A 23 13.25 4.38 26.18
N ILE A 24 13.61 5.62 25.84
CA ILE A 24 12.77 6.50 25.02
C ILE A 24 12.58 5.91 23.61
N ILE A 25 13.65 5.40 22.98
CA ILE A 25 13.56 4.77 21.66
C ILE A 25 12.63 3.55 21.71
N GLN A 26 12.78 2.68 22.72
CA GLN A 26 11.91 1.51 22.90
C GLN A 26 10.44 1.93 23.08
N GLN A 27 10.19 2.99 23.85
CA GLN A 27 8.85 3.53 24.07
C GLN A 27 8.24 4.08 22.77
N LEU A 28 9.00 4.86 22.00
CA LEU A 28 8.56 5.42 20.72
C LEU A 28 8.25 4.32 19.71
N GLN A 29 9.12 3.30 19.60
CA GLN A 29 8.90 2.12 18.76
C GLN A 29 7.61 1.38 19.15
N LYS A 30 7.35 1.22 20.45
CA LYS A 30 6.10 0.62 20.96
C LYS A 30 4.87 1.44 20.58
N GLN A 31 4.95 2.77 20.68
CA GLN A 31 3.87 3.68 20.30
C GLN A 31 3.56 3.59 18.80
N GLN A 32 4.58 3.61 17.93
CA GLN A 32 4.40 3.44 16.49
C GLN A 32 3.72 2.11 16.14
N LYS A 33 4.14 1.01 16.79
CA LYS A 33 3.51 -0.31 16.62
C LYS A 33 2.02 -0.29 17.00
N LEU A 34 1.66 0.29 18.14
CA LEU A 34 0.26 0.38 18.57
C LEU A 34 -0.60 1.22 17.62
N LEU A 35 -0.09 2.36 17.15
CA LEU A 35 -0.78 3.22 16.19
C LEU A 35 -1.02 2.50 14.86
N SER A 36 -0.05 1.72 14.38
CA SER A 36 -0.21 0.92 13.16
C SER A 36 -1.33 -0.13 13.28
N ILE A 37 -1.48 -0.76 14.44
CA ILE A 37 -2.53 -1.76 14.69
C ILE A 37 -3.90 -1.07 14.78
N LYS A 38 -3.99 0.07 15.47
CA LYS A 38 -5.23 0.84 15.58
C LYS A 38 -5.72 1.34 14.21
N ALA A 39 -4.81 1.82 13.36
CA ALA A 39 -5.15 2.24 12.00
C ALA A 39 -5.64 1.09 11.09
N LYS A 40 -5.21 -0.15 11.34
CA LYS A 40 -5.72 -1.35 10.65
C LYS A 40 -7.13 -1.73 11.10
N SER A 41 -7.47 -1.52 12.38
CA SER A 41 -8.81 -1.82 12.92
C SER A 41 -9.91 -0.82 12.51
N SER A 42 -9.54 0.40 12.14
CA SER A 42 -10.49 1.48 11.77
C SER A 42 -10.69 1.65 10.26
N LYS A 43 -10.11 0.78 9.41
CA LYS A 43 -10.41 0.73 7.96
C LYS A 43 -11.61 -0.20 7.68
N SER A 44 -12.75 0.14 8.25
CA SER A 44 -14.07 -0.27 7.76
C SER A 44 -14.88 1.00 7.51
N CYS A 45 -14.45 1.77 6.50
CA CYS A 45 -15.25 2.82 5.92
C CYS A 45 -15.75 2.28 4.58
N SER A 46 -17.02 1.90 4.59
CA SER A 46 -17.85 1.48 3.47
C SER A 46 -17.56 2.24 2.17
N ASN A 47 -17.29 1.49 1.10
CA ASN A 47 -17.58 1.96 -0.26
C ASN A 47 -19.05 2.42 -0.34
N PRO A 48 -19.39 3.43 -1.16
CA PRO A 48 -20.78 3.68 -1.49
C PRO A 48 -21.37 2.42 -2.15
N PRO A 49 -22.59 2.00 -1.77
CA PRO A 49 -23.20 0.81 -2.35
C PRO A 49 -23.53 1.09 -3.82
N VAL A 50 -22.73 0.54 -4.72
CA VAL A 50 -23.10 0.40 -6.12
C VAL A 50 -24.39 -0.44 -6.15
N PRO A 51 -25.47 0.00 -6.81
CA PRO A 51 -26.70 -0.77 -6.88
C PRO A 51 -26.43 -2.06 -7.67
N THR A 52 -26.29 -3.17 -6.94
CA THR A 52 -26.11 -4.50 -7.50
C THR A 52 -27.45 -4.98 -8.05
N SER A 53 -27.61 -4.85 -9.37
CA SER A 53 -28.59 -5.62 -10.12
C SER A 53 -28.42 -7.10 -9.76
N LYS A 54 -29.47 -7.69 -9.18
CA LYS A 54 -29.55 -9.08 -8.75
C LYS A 54 -29.44 -10.01 -9.97
N ARG A 55 -28.22 -10.27 -10.45
CA ARG A 55 -27.98 -11.37 -11.39
C ARG A 55 -27.96 -12.68 -10.62
N LYS A 56 -28.95 -13.54 -10.93
CA LYS A 56 -29.11 -14.91 -10.44
C LYS A 56 -27.77 -15.63 -10.38
N GLN A 57 -27.41 -16.12 -9.20
CA GLN A 57 -26.31 -17.05 -9.00
C GLN A 57 -26.56 -18.32 -9.82
N SER A 58 -25.85 -18.47 -10.93
CA SER A 58 -25.77 -19.75 -11.63
C SER A 58 -24.58 -20.53 -11.09
N LYS A 59 -24.86 -21.79 -10.75
CA LYS A 59 -24.01 -22.77 -10.08
C LYS A 59 -22.81 -23.16 -10.95
N ARG A 60 -21.61 -23.06 -10.37
CA ARG A 60 -20.41 -23.93 -10.50
C ARG A 60 -19.17 -23.06 -10.29
N SER A 61 -18.65 -23.05 -9.07
CA SER A 61 -17.26 -22.70 -8.82
C SER A 61 -16.37 -23.81 -9.39
N LYS A 62 -16.29 -23.91 -10.72
CA LYS A 62 -15.13 -24.54 -11.35
C LYS A 62 -13.95 -23.73 -10.87
N LYS A 63 -13.05 -24.34 -10.09
CA LYS A 63 -11.74 -23.75 -9.79
C LYS A 63 -11.18 -23.30 -11.14
N ARG A 64 -11.16 -21.98 -11.37
CA ARG A 64 -10.75 -21.42 -12.65
C ARG A 64 -9.32 -21.88 -12.88
N ALA A 65 -9.08 -22.52 -14.02
CA ALA A 65 -7.76 -23.00 -14.38
C ALA A 65 -6.71 -21.87 -14.22
N PRO A 66 -5.46 -22.22 -13.85
CA PRO A 66 -4.38 -21.25 -13.81
C PRO A 66 -4.29 -20.56 -15.17
N LEU A 67 -4.19 -19.24 -15.15
CA LEU A 67 -4.02 -18.46 -16.38
C LEU A 67 -2.58 -18.66 -16.84
N ASP A 68 -2.41 -19.14 -18.06
CA ASP A 68 -1.11 -19.31 -18.67
C ASP A 68 -0.76 -18.01 -19.44
N TRP A 69 0.16 -17.23 -18.88
CA TRP A 69 0.60 -15.95 -19.45
C TRP A 69 1.39 -16.13 -20.75
N SER A 70 2.02 -17.29 -20.97
CA SER A 70 2.77 -17.57 -22.21
C SER A 70 1.87 -17.69 -23.44
N LYS A 71 0.55 -17.87 -23.24
CA LYS A 71 -0.43 -18.00 -24.32
C LYS A 71 -1.19 -16.70 -24.62
N ILE A 72 -0.97 -15.65 -23.83
CA ILE A 72 -1.72 -14.39 -23.92
C ILE A 72 -0.79 -13.34 -24.51
N GLU A 73 -1.25 -12.64 -25.55
CA GLU A 73 -0.50 -11.53 -26.12
C GLU A 73 -0.38 -10.39 -25.10
N GLN A 74 0.86 -9.99 -24.79
CA GLN A 74 1.15 -8.83 -23.96
C GLN A 74 1.31 -7.59 -24.84
N ARG A 75 0.76 -6.45 -24.40
CA ARG A 75 0.87 -5.16 -25.10
C ARG A 75 1.16 -4.06 -24.09
N LYS A 76 2.03 -3.12 -24.48
CA LYS A 76 2.28 -1.91 -23.67
C LYS A 76 1.07 -0.98 -23.80
N ILE A 77 0.56 -0.50 -22.67
CA ILE A 77 -0.56 0.43 -22.59
C ILE A 77 -0.15 1.66 -21.80
N ALA A 78 -0.68 2.82 -22.17
CA ALA A 78 -0.61 4.02 -21.37
C ALA A 78 -1.97 4.29 -20.73
N LEU A 79 -2.02 4.47 -19.42
CA LEU A 79 -3.23 4.75 -18.67
C LEU A 79 -3.20 6.17 -18.14
N GLN A 80 -4.19 6.98 -18.49
CA GLN A 80 -4.45 8.25 -17.83
C GLN A 80 -5.57 8.01 -16.81
N TYR A 81 -5.31 8.38 -15.56
CA TYR A 81 -6.27 8.24 -14.47
C TYR A 81 -6.32 9.51 -13.63
N THR A 82 -7.44 9.71 -12.96
CA THR A 82 -7.63 10.78 -11.98
C THR A 82 -8.04 10.16 -10.66
N TYR A 83 -7.61 10.79 -9.57
CA TYR A 83 -7.87 10.30 -8.23
C TYR A 83 -7.98 11.46 -7.25
N LEU A 84 -8.52 11.16 -6.07
CA LEU A 84 -8.78 12.13 -5.02
C LEU A 84 -7.59 12.20 -4.06
N GLY A 85 -6.72 13.20 -4.25
CA GLY A 85 -5.42 13.30 -3.57
C GLY A 85 -5.48 13.27 -2.04
N HIS A 86 -6.56 13.73 -1.42
CA HIS A 86 -6.65 13.80 0.05
C HIS A 86 -6.85 12.43 0.74
N ARG A 87 -7.13 11.34 -0.01
CA ARG A 87 -7.33 10.00 0.57
C ARG A 87 -6.12 9.08 0.45
N TYR A 88 -5.14 9.46 -0.36
CA TYR A 88 -3.99 8.65 -0.70
C TYR A 88 -2.71 9.41 -0.38
N SER A 89 -1.65 8.69 -0.07
CA SER A 89 -0.36 9.28 0.33
C SER A 89 0.55 9.58 -0.87
N GLY A 90 -0.06 9.97 -1.99
CA GLY A 90 0.64 10.19 -3.26
C GLY A 90 0.47 9.06 -4.27
N ASN A 91 1.17 9.22 -5.39
CA ASN A 91 1.10 8.32 -6.54
C ASN A 91 2.00 7.10 -6.39
N ALA A 92 3.29 7.33 -6.18
CA ALA A 92 4.32 6.30 -6.24
C ALA A 92 4.24 5.32 -5.06
N PHE A 93 4.60 4.06 -5.31
CA PHE A 93 4.79 3.05 -4.29
C PHE A 93 5.83 3.47 -3.25
N GLN A 94 5.58 3.08 -1.99
CA GLN A 94 6.48 3.30 -0.86
C GLN A 94 6.47 2.05 0.02
N SER A 95 7.65 1.53 0.39
CA SER A 95 7.80 0.33 1.23
C SER A 95 7.05 0.43 2.56
N ASP A 96 7.05 1.63 3.15
CA ASP A 96 6.53 1.86 4.50
C ASP A 96 5.02 2.14 4.51
N ASN A 97 4.43 2.34 3.33
CA ASN A 97 3.08 2.84 3.20
C ASN A 97 2.35 2.28 1.98
N GLY A 98 1.47 1.30 2.22
CA GLY A 98 0.63 0.70 1.17
C GLY A 98 -0.62 1.52 0.79
N ASN A 99 -0.74 2.79 1.22
CA ASN A 99 -1.89 3.65 0.90
C ASN A 99 -1.60 4.62 -0.27
N THR A 100 -0.96 4.12 -1.32
CA THR A 100 -0.58 4.89 -2.51
C THR A 100 -1.43 4.45 -3.70
N VAL A 101 -1.64 5.35 -4.67
CA VAL A 101 -2.52 5.09 -5.82
C VAL A 101 -1.97 3.95 -6.68
N GLU A 102 -0.66 3.91 -6.91
CA GLU A 102 0.01 2.85 -7.65
C GLU A 102 -0.26 1.46 -7.05
N GLN A 103 -0.15 1.30 -5.72
CA GLN A 103 -0.40 0.03 -5.06
C GLN A 103 -1.82 -0.49 -5.34
N PHE A 104 -2.82 0.38 -5.25
CA PHE A 104 -4.22 0.00 -5.52
C PHE A 104 -4.44 -0.29 -7.01
N LEU A 105 -3.77 0.43 -7.90
CA LEU A 105 -3.87 0.23 -9.34
C LEU A 105 -3.28 -1.12 -9.74
N ILE A 106 -2.06 -1.44 -9.28
CA ILE A 106 -1.39 -2.72 -9.52
C ILE A 106 -2.22 -3.87 -8.97
N ASP A 107 -2.67 -3.78 -7.72
CA ASP A 107 -3.51 -4.82 -7.10
C ASP A 107 -4.83 -5.03 -7.87
N ALA A 108 -5.44 -3.96 -8.40
CA ALA A 108 -6.61 -4.07 -9.26
C ALA A 108 -6.30 -4.74 -10.61
N LEU A 109 -5.16 -4.43 -11.25
CA LEU A 109 -4.73 -5.05 -12.50
C LEU A 109 -4.42 -6.54 -12.31
N LEU A 110 -3.78 -6.91 -11.21
CA LEU A 110 -3.51 -8.31 -10.83
C LEU A 110 -4.82 -9.08 -10.60
N LYS A 111 -5.78 -8.50 -9.85
CA LYS A 111 -7.12 -9.09 -9.64
C LYS A 111 -7.89 -9.28 -10.93
N CYS A 112 -7.76 -8.35 -11.87
CA CYS A 112 -8.35 -8.41 -13.20
C CYS A 112 -7.59 -9.36 -14.16
N ARG A 113 -6.43 -9.90 -13.75
CA ARG A 113 -5.54 -10.73 -14.58
C ARG A 113 -5.07 -10.02 -15.85
N LEU A 114 -4.72 -8.74 -15.73
CA LEU A 114 -4.14 -7.94 -16.82
C LEU A 114 -2.61 -7.88 -16.77
N MET A 115 -2.01 -8.34 -15.67
CA MET A 115 -0.58 -8.24 -15.38
C MET A 115 -0.06 -9.56 -14.81
N ASN A 116 1.13 -9.96 -15.24
CA ASN A 116 1.78 -11.19 -14.78
C ASN A 116 2.47 -10.94 -13.43
N PRO A 117 2.05 -11.60 -12.33
CA PRO A 117 2.61 -11.37 -11.00
C PRO A 117 4.11 -11.73 -10.88
N HIS A 118 4.65 -12.53 -11.80
CA HIS A 118 6.05 -12.94 -11.79
C HIS A 118 7.01 -11.95 -12.46
N GLU A 119 6.49 -10.97 -13.22
CA GLU A 119 7.32 -9.98 -13.91
C GLU A 119 7.56 -8.72 -13.07
N ASP A 120 6.67 -8.42 -12.12
CA ASP A 120 6.85 -7.27 -11.21
C ASP A 120 8.02 -7.47 -10.24
N ASP A 121 8.36 -8.72 -9.88
CA ASP A 121 9.51 -9.04 -9.01
C ASP A 121 10.87 -8.61 -9.61
N LEU A 122 10.93 -8.39 -10.92
CA LEU A 122 12.16 -7.97 -11.63
C LEU A 122 12.40 -6.46 -11.56
N LEU A 123 11.39 -5.66 -11.17
CA LEU A 123 11.52 -4.20 -11.06
C LEU A 123 11.97 -3.74 -9.66
N GLU A 124 11.85 -4.59 -8.64
CA GLU A 124 12.34 -4.28 -7.28
C GLU A 124 13.86 -4.46 -7.15
N ASN A 125 14.49 -5.22 -8.04
CA ASN A 125 15.93 -5.47 -8.03
C ASN A 125 16.67 -4.68 -9.11
N GLY A 126 16.64 -3.34 -9.01
CA GLY A 126 17.62 -2.42 -9.64
C GLY A 126 18.25 -2.87 -10.96
N GLY A 127 17.42 -3.24 -11.94
CA GLY A 127 17.86 -3.68 -13.26
C GLY A 127 18.38 -2.51 -14.06
N ASP A 128 19.70 -2.50 -14.25
CA ASP A 128 20.49 -1.58 -15.07
C ASP A 128 19.75 -1.11 -16.34
N CYS A 129 19.45 0.18 -16.42
CA CYS A 129 18.96 0.84 -17.63
C CYS A 129 20.14 1.08 -18.59
N SER A 130 20.72 0.00 -19.11
CA SER A 130 21.62 0.03 -20.24
C SER A 130 21.05 -0.91 -21.30
N HIS A 131 20.31 -0.37 -22.27
CA HIS A 131 20.09 -0.85 -23.65
C HIS A 131 18.97 0.00 -24.27
N VAL A 132 19.39 1.14 -24.80
CA VAL A 132 18.77 1.80 -25.97
C VAL A 132 19.88 2.02 -26.98
#